data_AF-A0A8T3X825-F1
#
_entry.id   AF-A0A8T3X825-F1
#
_cell.length_a   1.000
_cell.length_b   1.000
_cell.length_c   1.000
_cell.angle_alpha   90.00
_cell.angle_beta   90.00
_cell.angle_gamma   90.00
#
_symmetry.space_group_name_H-M   'P 1'
#
loop_
_entity.id
_entity.type
_entity.pdbx_description
1 polymer ?
#
loop_
_entity_poly.entity_id
_entity_poly.type
_entity_poly.pdbx_seq_one_letter_code
_entity_poly.pdbx_strand_id
1 'polypeptide(L)' 'MEKEIIMSVAIWILFLGGLFGFAMGMLAYFAAKTPLEYGTMGIGGGAYLFGSGVLAYLKYRH' A
#
# COMPACT_ATOMS: atom_id res chain seq x y z
N MET A 1 7.79 13.58 -19.62
CA MET A 1 8.42 12.24 -19.60
C MET A 1 8.94 11.90 -18.21
N GLU A 2 9.79 12.74 -17.60
CA GLU A 2 10.34 12.48 -16.25
C GLU A 2 9.26 12.39 -15.15
N LYS A 3 8.32 13.35 -15.10
CA LYS A 3 7.18 13.33 -14.15
C LYS A 3 6.37 12.04 -14.22
N GLU A 4 6.09 11.55 -15.43
CA GLU A 4 5.35 10.30 -15.66
C GLU A 4 6.08 9.09 -15.08
N ILE A 5 7.40 9.04 -15.24
CA ILE A 5 8.24 7.97 -14.70
C ILE A 5 8.23 8.04 -13.17
N ILE A 6 8.43 9.22 -12.59
CA ILE A 6 8.40 9.41 -11.12
C ILE A 6 7.06 8.97 -10.55
N MET A 7 5.95 9.40 -11.14
CA MET A 7 4.61 9.00 -10.69
C MET A 7 4.40 7.49 -10.82
N SER A 8 4.86 6.88 -11.91
CA SER A 8 4.77 5.43 -12.11
C SER A 8 5.56 4.65 -11.06
N VAL A 9 6.79 5.08 -10.78
CA VAL A 9 7.64 4.47 -9.75
C VAL A 9 6.99 4.63 -8.37
N ALA A 10 6.49 5.82 -8.03
CA ALA A 10 5.81 6.06 -6.76
C ALA A 10 4.55 5.20 -6.59
N ILE A 11 3.72 5.07 -7.62
CA ILE A 11 2.54 4.18 -7.63
C ILE A 11 2.96 2.75 -7.28
N TRP A 12 4.00 2.23 -7.94
CA TRP A 12 4.45 0.86 -7.73
C TRP A 12 5.09 0.63 -6.36
N ILE A 13 5.89 1.58 -5.87
CA ILE A 13 6.49 1.49 -4.52
C ILE A 13 5.39 1.43 -3.46
N LEU A 14 4.41 2.33 -3.54
CA LEU A 14 3.28 2.36 -2.61
C LEU A 14 2.41 1.11 -2.76
N PHE A 15 2.17 0.66 -3.99
CA PHE A 15 1.38 -0.53 -4.24
C PHE A 15 2.02 -1.78 -3.65
N LEU A 16 3.29 -2.05 -3.98
CA LEU A 16 3.99 -3.26 -3.53
C LEU A 16 4.23 -3.25 -2.03
N GLY A 17 4.66 -2.10 -1.46
CA GLY A 17 4.82 -1.95 -0.02
C GLY A 17 3.51 -2.10 0.74
N GLY A 18 2.44 -1.49 0.22
CA GLY A 18 1.11 -1.60 0.80
C GLY A 18 0.53 -3.02 0.72
N LEU A 19 0.68 -3.68 -0.43
CA LEU A 19 0.22 -5.05 -0.63
C LEU A 19 0.96 -6.02 0.29
N PHE A 20 2.28 -5.87 0.43
CA PHE A 20 3.08 -6.65 1.36
C PHE A 20 2.63 -6.43 2.81
N GLY A 21 2.53 -5.17 3.25
CA GLY A 21 2.11 -4.85 4.62
C GLY A 21 0.71 -5.38 4.94
N PHE A 22 -0.23 -5.24 4.00
CA PHE A 22 -1.59 -5.75 4.14
C PHE A 22 -1.61 -7.28 4.22
N ALA A 23 -0.90 -7.98 3.33
CA ALA A 23 -0.79 -9.43 3.35
C ALA A 23 -0.17 -9.94 4.67
N MET A 24 0.88 -9.28 5.16
CA MET A 24 1.49 -9.60 6.46
C MET A 24 0.53 -9.36 7.62
N GLY A 25 -0.27 -8.29 7.58
CA GLY A 25 -1.35 -8.04 8.54
C GLY A 25 -2.40 -9.14 8.53
N MET A 26 -2.84 -9.59 7.35
CA MET A 26 -3.78 -10.71 7.22
C MET A 26 -3.20 -12.02 7.74
N LEU A 27 -1.95 -12.34 7.42
CA LEU A 27 -1.26 -13.52 7.95
C LEU A 27 -1.14 -13.45 9.48
N ALA A 28 -0.80 -12.29 10.03
CA ALA A 28 -0.75 -12.08 11.48
C ALA A 28 -2.12 -12.27 12.14
N TYR A 29 -3.19 -11.78 11.51
CA TYR A 29 -4.57 -11.99 11.96
C TYR A 29 -4.93 -13.48 12.00
N PHE A 30 -4.69 -14.22 10.92
CA PHE A 30 -4.96 -15.67 10.87
C PHE A 30 -4.06 -16.49 11.78
N ALA A 31 -2.85 -16.00 12.09
CA ALA A 31 -1.95 -16.61 13.07
C ALA A 31 -2.31 -16.26 14.53
N ALA A 32 -3.46 -15.62 14.79
CA ALA A 32 -3.93 -15.20 16.11
C ALA A 32 -2.93 -14.31 16.88
N LYS A 33 -2.18 -13.47 16.15
CA LYS A 33 -1.34 -12.43 16.76
C LYS A 33 -2.19 -11.35 17.43
N THR A 34 -1.56 -10.48 18.21
CA THR A 34 -2.30 -9.45 18.93
C THR A 34 -2.97 -8.45 17.97
N PRO A 35 -4.10 -7.85 18.36
CA PRO A 35 -4.76 -6.79 17.59
C PRO A 35 -3.85 -5.62 17.21
N LEU A 36 -2.91 -5.31 18.09
CA LEU A 36 -1.93 -4.28 17.82
C LEU A 36 -1.00 -4.66 16.66
N GLU A 37 -0.50 -5.90 16.63
CA GLU A 37 0.41 -6.37 15.58
C GLU A 37 -0.26 -6.46 14.22
N TYR A 38 -1.38 -7.19 14.11
CA TYR A 38 -2.06 -7.35 12.83
C TYR A 38 -2.70 -6.02 12.37
N GLY A 39 -3.18 -5.21 13.30
CA GLY A 39 -3.77 -3.90 13.01
C GLY A 39 -2.74 -2.92 12.48
N THR A 40 -1.56 -2.84 13.10
CA THR A 40 -0.49 -1.95 12.64
C THR A 40 -0.03 -2.30 11.23
N MET A 41 0.20 -3.59 10.95
CA MET A 41 0.62 -4.05 9.63
C MET A 41 -0.47 -3.89 8.58
N GLY A 42 -1.71 -4.30 8.90
CA GLY A 42 -2.84 -4.25 7.99
C GLY A 42 -3.27 -2.82 7.63
N ILE A 43 -3.42 -1.95 8.63
CA ILE A 43 -3.81 -0.55 8.43
C ILE A 43 -2.66 0.22 7.75
N GLY A 44 -1.42 0.00 8.19
CA GLY A 44 -0.24 0.57 7.54
C GLY A 44 -0.17 0.19 6.06
N GLY A 45 -0.32 -1.10 5.74
CA GLY A 45 -0.37 -1.58 4.36
C GLY A 45 -1.52 -0.98 3.56
N GLY A 46 -2.72 -0.91 4.15
CA GLY A 46 -3.89 -0.29 3.54
C GLY A 46 -3.70 1.19 3.19
N ALA A 47 -3.02 1.96 4.04
CA ALA A 47 -2.72 3.38 3.77
C ALA A 47 -1.81 3.56 2.54
N TYR A 48 -0.83 2.68 2.36
CA TYR A 48 0.06 2.70 1.20
C TYR A 48 -0.69 2.29 -0.09
N LEU A 49 -1.56 1.29 -0.01
CA LEU A 49 -2.43 0.92 -1.14
C LEU A 49 -3.36 2.06 -1.55
N PHE A 50 -3.96 2.75 -0.57
CA PHE A 50 -4.78 3.93 -0.83
C PHE A 50 -3.97 5.04 -1.51
N GLY A 51 -2.78 5.35 -0.98
CA GLY A 51 -1.87 6.34 -1.58
C GLY A 51 -1.48 6.00 -3.04
N SER A 52 -1.24 4.71 -3.32
CA SER A 52 -1.01 4.23 -4.68
C SER A 52 -2.22 4.50 -5.60
N GLY A 53 -3.43 4.20 -5.15
CA GLY A 53 -4.67 4.48 -5.89
C GLY A 53 -4.89 5.96 -6.16
N VAL A 54 -4.62 6.82 -5.17
CA VAL A 54 -4.69 8.29 -5.34
C VAL A 54 -3.69 8.76 -6.40
N LEU A 55 -2.43 8.30 -6.35
CA LEU A 55 -1.44 8.69 -7.36
C LEU A 55 -1.80 8.17 -8.76
N ALA A 56 -2.32 6.95 -8.87
CA ALA A 56 -2.80 6.41 -10.13
C ALA A 56 -3.94 7.27 -10.69
N TYR A 57 -4.91 7.62 -9.87
CA TYR A 57 -5.99 8.52 -10.26
C TYR A 57 -5.47 9.88 -10.76
N LEU A 58 -4.52 10.50 -10.05
CA LEU A 58 -3.92 11.77 -10.47
C LEU A 58 -3.13 11.65 -11.78
N LYS A 59 -2.47 10.50 -12.03
CA LYS A 59 -1.73 10.23 -13.26
C LYS A 59 -2.66 10.09 -14.47
N TYR A 60 -3.78 9.38 -14.34
CA TYR A 60 -4.65 9.04 -15.47
C TYR A 60 -5.77 10.04 -15.73
N ARG A 61 -5.98 11.03 -14.85
CA ARG A 61 -6.99 12.09 -15.01
C ARG A 61 -6.43 13.38 -15.63
N HIS A 62 -5.11 13.47 -15.78
CA HIS A 62 -4.39 14.57 -16.44
C HIS A 62 -3.70 14.07 -17.71
#